data_AF-A0A820V624-F1
#
_entry.id   AF-A0A820V624-F1
#
_cell.length_a   1.000
_cell.length_b   1.000
_cell.length_c   1.000
_cell.angle_alpha   90.00
_cell.angle_beta   90.00
_cell.angle_gamma   90.00
#
_symmetry.space_group_name_H-M   'P 1'
#
loop_
_entity.id
_entity.type
_entity.pdbx_description
1 polymer ?
#
loop_
_entity_poly.entity_id
_entity_poly.type
_entity_poly.pdbx_seq_one_letter_code
_entity_poly.pdbx_strand_id
1 'polypeptide(L)'
;EARARVPSEFVIQHTNNANPPTFFLTIDYLLKTNQANHLFTLPFIQRLEKWYQWYNRTQVGPTPFTFRWRGRNASSIYELNPKTLTSGLDDYPRASHPTDSERHLDLRCWMTLASGIIGKLYSVLNNEKTNEYLAHAQLLSNNDLLDQLHWSDEYEMYADYGLHTDYVQLERVPIPKKSPSQQYQQTHIIRQVTKDSDVNFKYVKHFGYVSLFPLMTRVLNPHSNKLDKILNDLKNSTLLWTPYGLRSLARSSSLYGMRNTEHDPPYWRGAIWINMNYMVLSALQHYAKMSGPYSDKAQDIYKQLR
;
A
#
# COMPACT_ATOMS: atom_id res chain seq x y z
N GLU A 1 -16.27 -25.40 12.03
CA GLU A 1 -14.92 -25.75 11.54
C GLU A 1 -14.00 -24.53 11.41
N ALA A 2 -14.23 -23.58 10.50
CA ALA A 2 -13.31 -22.44 10.27
C ALA A 2 -12.99 -21.60 11.53
N ARG A 3 -14.00 -21.26 12.35
CA ARG A 3 -13.80 -20.46 13.59
C ARG A 3 -12.90 -21.12 14.63
N ALA A 4 -12.77 -22.45 14.62
CA ALA A 4 -11.96 -23.17 15.61
C ALA A 4 -10.45 -22.98 15.39
N ARG A 5 -10.04 -22.44 14.22
CA ARG A 5 -8.63 -22.20 13.86
C ARG A 5 -8.23 -20.73 13.93
N VAL A 6 -9.12 -19.85 14.39
CA VAL A 6 -8.91 -18.40 14.42
C VAL A 6 -9.14 -17.91 15.84
N PRO A 7 -8.16 -17.24 16.48
CA PRO A 7 -8.37 -16.61 17.79
C PRO A 7 -9.58 -15.68 17.76
N SER A 8 -10.34 -15.66 18.86
CA SER A 8 -11.64 -14.99 18.94
C SER A 8 -11.62 -13.51 18.54
N GLU A 9 -10.54 -12.83 18.86
CA GLU A 9 -10.24 -11.44 18.55
C GLU A 9 -10.13 -11.14 17.05
N PHE A 10 -9.84 -12.16 16.22
CA PHE A 10 -9.76 -12.04 14.76
C PHE A 10 -11.01 -12.54 14.04
N VAL A 11 -12.00 -13.08 14.76
CA VAL A 11 -13.24 -13.58 14.16
C VAL A 11 -14.16 -12.44 13.74
N ILE A 12 -14.26 -11.39 14.56
CA ILE A 12 -15.15 -10.26 14.30
C ILE A 12 -14.61 -9.45 13.12
N GLN A 13 -15.44 -9.27 12.10
CA GLN A 13 -15.13 -8.45 10.94
C GLN A 13 -15.83 -7.10 11.07
N HIS A 14 -15.14 -6.03 10.67
CA HIS A 14 -15.70 -4.67 10.72
C HIS A 14 -16.19 -4.23 9.34
N THR A 15 -17.41 -3.74 9.25
CA THR A 15 -18.09 -3.41 7.99
C THR A 15 -17.56 -2.16 7.28
N ASN A 16 -16.65 -1.41 7.92
CA ASN A 16 -15.93 -0.28 7.37
C ASN A 16 -14.48 -0.62 6.99
N ASN A 17 -14.01 -1.83 7.31
CA ASN A 17 -12.68 -2.32 6.99
C ASN A 17 -12.68 -2.93 5.59
N ALA A 18 -11.70 -2.53 4.80
CA ALA A 18 -11.50 -2.93 3.42
C ALA A 18 -10.31 -3.89 3.29
N ASN A 19 -10.09 -4.43 2.10
CA ASN A 19 -8.91 -5.23 1.72
C ASN A 19 -8.51 -4.94 0.25
N PRO A 20 -7.23 -5.10 -0.14
CA PRO A 20 -6.82 -4.93 -1.53
C PRO A 20 -7.72 -5.71 -2.50
N PRO A 21 -8.26 -5.06 -3.55
CA PRO A 21 -9.23 -5.71 -4.42
C PRO A 21 -8.58 -6.48 -5.56
N THR A 22 -7.76 -7.45 -5.18
CA THR A 22 -6.88 -8.19 -6.09
C THR A 22 -7.64 -8.99 -7.15
N PHE A 23 -8.92 -9.31 -6.92
CA PHE A 23 -9.77 -9.97 -7.93
C PHE A 23 -9.89 -9.15 -9.22
N PHE A 24 -9.71 -7.83 -9.18
CA PHE A 24 -9.63 -7.00 -10.39
C PHE A 24 -8.45 -7.38 -11.29
N LEU A 25 -7.33 -7.85 -10.75
CA LEU A 25 -6.20 -8.32 -11.55
C LEU A 25 -6.60 -9.53 -12.42
N THR A 26 -7.36 -10.46 -11.84
CA THR A 26 -7.89 -11.63 -12.57
C THR A 26 -8.89 -11.21 -13.64
N ILE A 27 -9.79 -10.28 -13.31
CA ILE A 27 -10.76 -9.74 -14.28
C ILE A 27 -10.05 -9.04 -15.45
N ASP A 28 -9.04 -8.21 -15.17
CA ASP A 28 -8.25 -7.52 -16.20
C ASP A 28 -7.50 -8.51 -17.11
N TYR A 29 -6.97 -9.61 -16.54
CA TYR A 29 -6.39 -10.69 -17.34
C TYR A 29 -7.43 -11.31 -18.28
N LEU A 30 -8.60 -11.69 -17.77
CA LEU A 30 -9.68 -12.30 -18.55
C LEU A 30 -10.22 -11.37 -19.65
N LEU A 31 -10.31 -10.07 -19.37
CA LEU A 31 -10.64 -9.04 -20.37
C LEU A 31 -9.60 -8.98 -21.49
N LYS A 32 -8.31 -8.96 -21.15
CA LYS A 32 -7.23 -8.85 -22.14
C LYS A 32 -7.08 -10.08 -23.02
N THR A 33 -7.39 -11.27 -22.49
CA THR A 33 -7.30 -12.52 -23.26
C THR A 33 -8.58 -12.84 -24.04
N ASN A 34 -9.66 -12.09 -23.84
CA ASN A 34 -11.00 -12.37 -24.37
C ASN A 34 -11.52 -13.79 -24.06
N GLN A 35 -10.91 -14.50 -23.11
CA GLN A 35 -11.25 -15.90 -22.83
C GLN A 35 -12.61 -16.07 -22.14
N ALA A 36 -13.12 -15.02 -21.51
CA ALA A 36 -14.28 -15.10 -20.64
C ALA A 36 -15.28 -13.94 -20.78
N ASN A 37 -15.33 -13.29 -21.95
CA ASN A 37 -16.23 -12.14 -22.15
C ASN A 37 -17.71 -12.48 -21.91
N HIS A 38 -18.11 -13.74 -22.17
CA HIS A 38 -19.45 -14.24 -21.87
C HIS A 38 -19.80 -14.24 -20.37
N LEU A 39 -18.81 -14.24 -19.46
CA LEU A 39 -19.02 -14.14 -18.02
C LEU A 39 -19.37 -12.71 -17.57
N PHE A 40 -19.03 -11.69 -18.35
CA PHE A 40 -19.21 -10.28 -18.01
C PHE A 40 -20.61 -9.77 -18.31
N THR A 41 -21.60 -10.46 -17.75
CA THR A 41 -23.01 -10.07 -17.84
C THR A 41 -23.27 -8.78 -17.05
N LEU A 42 -24.33 -8.04 -17.42
CA LEU A 42 -24.72 -6.82 -16.71
C LEU A 42 -24.92 -7.04 -15.19
N PRO A 43 -25.59 -8.12 -14.72
CA PRO A 43 -25.71 -8.39 -13.28
C PRO A 43 -24.37 -8.62 -12.57
N PHE A 44 -23.40 -9.26 -13.24
CA PHE A 44 -22.05 -9.44 -12.69
C PHE A 44 -21.36 -8.08 -12.51
N ILE A 45 -21.38 -7.24 -13.55
CA ILE A 45 -20.75 -5.91 -13.52
C ILE A 45 -21.43 -5.02 -12.47
N GLN A 46 -22.76 -5.06 -12.34
CA GLN A 46 -23.49 -4.28 -11.33
C GLN A 46 -23.13 -4.68 -9.88
N ARG A 47 -22.78 -5.94 -9.63
CA ARG A 47 -22.28 -6.36 -8.29
C ARG A 47 -20.89 -5.80 -8.02
N LEU A 48 -20.01 -5.81 -9.01
CA LEU A 48 -18.69 -5.19 -8.93
C LEU A 48 -18.78 -3.67 -8.76
N GLU A 49 -19.69 -3.03 -9.48
CA GLU A 49 -20.01 -1.61 -9.34
C GLU A 49 -20.44 -1.29 -7.90
N LYS A 50 -21.36 -2.05 -7.31
CA LYS A 50 -21.76 -1.84 -5.89
C LYS A 50 -20.58 -1.95 -4.93
N TRP A 51 -19.71 -2.92 -5.16
CA TRP A 51 -18.50 -3.10 -4.37
C TRP A 51 -17.54 -1.90 -4.53
N TYR A 52 -17.35 -1.42 -5.76
CA TYR A 52 -16.49 -0.28 -6.08
C TYR A 52 -17.01 1.03 -5.49
N GLN A 53 -18.33 1.25 -5.58
CA GLN A 53 -18.99 2.41 -4.98
C GLN A 53 -18.91 2.37 -3.44
N TRP A 54 -18.91 1.18 -2.84
CA TRP A 54 -18.64 1.05 -1.40
C TRP A 54 -17.22 1.54 -1.04
N TYR A 55 -16.19 1.28 -1.85
CA TYR A 55 -14.85 1.83 -1.61
C TYR A 55 -14.83 3.35 -1.71
N ASN A 56 -15.41 3.92 -2.77
CA ASN A 56 -15.45 5.36 -2.98
C ASN A 56 -16.23 6.10 -1.89
N ARG A 57 -17.19 5.43 -1.24
CA ARG A 57 -17.94 6.00 -0.11
C ARG A 57 -17.24 5.83 1.24
N THR A 58 -16.64 4.67 1.49
CA THR A 58 -16.17 4.31 2.85
C THR A 58 -14.69 4.56 3.09
N GLN A 59 -13.88 4.50 2.03
CA GLN A 59 -12.42 4.62 2.11
C GLN A 59 -11.90 5.95 1.56
N VAL A 60 -12.78 6.93 1.34
CA VAL A 60 -12.41 8.27 0.89
C VAL A 60 -11.41 8.93 1.86
N GLY A 61 -10.42 9.62 1.33
CA GLY A 61 -9.46 10.39 2.10
C GLY A 61 -9.98 11.80 2.43
N PRO A 62 -9.18 12.62 3.11
CA PRO A 62 -9.58 13.96 3.57
C PRO A 62 -9.76 14.98 2.44
N THR A 63 -9.17 14.75 1.27
CA THR A 63 -9.25 15.65 0.11
C THR A 63 -9.69 14.90 -1.14
N PRO A 64 -10.22 15.59 -2.17
CA PRO A 64 -10.62 14.95 -3.43
C PRO A 64 -9.54 14.02 -4.01
N PHE A 65 -9.95 12.88 -4.56
CA PHE A 65 -9.08 11.88 -5.21
C PHE A 65 -8.03 11.22 -4.32
N THR A 66 -8.16 11.36 -3.00
CA THR A 66 -7.36 10.63 -2.01
C THR A 66 -8.19 9.54 -1.36
N PHE A 67 -7.49 8.53 -0.84
CA PHE A 67 -8.10 7.40 -0.14
C PHE A 67 -7.33 7.11 1.14
N ARG A 68 -8.00 6.49 2.11
CA ARG A 68 -7.41 6.11 3.40
C ARG A 68 -8.05 4.83 3.92
N TRP A 69 -7.23 3.79 4.06
CA TRP A 69 -7.54 2.59 4.83
C TRP A 69 -8.12 2.91 6.22
N ARG A 70 -9.24 2.27 6.57
CA ARG A 70 -9.81 2.31 7.93
C ARG A 70 -9.21 1.21 8.82
N GLY A 71 -9.37 1.37 10.14
CA GLY A 71 -9.03 0.34 11.12
C GLY A 71 -7.63 0.43 11.76
N ARG A 72 -6.87 1.51 11.52
CA ARG A 72 -5.63 1.77 12.27
C ARG A 72 -5.95 2.18 13.71
N ASN A 73 -5.13 1.76 14.67
CA ASN A 73 -5.31 2.08 16.10
C ASN A 73 -4.43 3.28 16.52
N ALA A 74 -5.02 4.48 16.59
CA ALA A 74 -4.32 5.69 17.00
C ALA A 74 -3.88 5.71 18.48
N SER A 75 -4.57 4.94 19.34
CA SER A 75 -4.33 4.91 20.79
C SER A 75 -3.34 3.81 21.21
N SER A 76 -2.76 3.09 20.26
CA SER A 76 -1.83 2.00 20.53
C SER A 76 -0.52 2.53 21.12
N ILE A 77 -0.24 2.13 22.36
CA ILE A 77 1.04 2.43 23.03
C ILE A 77 2.01 1.26 23.00
N TYR A 78 1.58 0.08 22.51
CA TYR A 78 2.42 -1.13 22.49
C TYR A 78 3.08 -1.37 21.14
N GLU A 79 2.63 -0.66 20.11
CA GLU A 79 3.13 -0.77 18.75
C GLU A 79 4.10 0.36 18.43
N LEU A 80 5.29 0.04 17.92
CA LEU A 80 6.28 1.01 17.42
C LEU A 80 5.71 1.89 16.31
N ASN A 81 4.91 1.29 15.42
CA ASN A 81 4.11 1.97 14.41
C ASN A 81 2.74 1.26 14.32
N PRO A 82 1.60 1.98 14.42
CA PRO A 82 0.28 1.35 14.38
C PRO A 82 0.03 0.57 13.09
N LYS A 83 -0.44 -0.68 13.20
CA LYS A 83 -0.67 -1.56 12.04
C LYS A 83 -1.76 -1.03 11.12
N THR A 84 -1.73 -1.49 9.86
CA THR A 84 -2.75 -1.25 8.84
C THR A 84 -3.20 -2.57 8.21
N LEU A 85 -3.80 -3.44 9.02
CA LEU A 85 -4.23 -4.80 8.65
C LEU A 85 -5.13 -4.83 7.40
N THR A 86 -5.97 -3.80 7.23
CA THR A 86 -6.87 -3.65 6.08
C THR A 86 -6.14 -3.49 4.75
N SER A 87 -4.89 -3.04 4.75
CA SER A 87 -4.09 -2.96 3.53
C SER A 87 -3.51 -4.31 3.08
N GLY A 88 -3.50 -5.32 3.95
CA GLY A 88 -2.77 -6.57 3.73
C GLY A 88 -1.25 -6.46 3.84
N LEU A 89 -0.71 -5.26 4.10
CA LEU A 89 0.68 -5.02 4.48
C LEU A 89 0.76 -4.63 5.97
N ASP A 90 0.43 -5.59 6.85
CA ASP A 90 0.08 -5.39 8.26
C ASP A 90 0.93 -4.38 9.04
N ASP A 91 2.24 -4.57 9.10
CA ASP A 91 3.21 -3.75 9.83
C ASP A 91 4.08 -2.88 8.91
N TYR A 92 3.70 -2.73 7.63
CA TYR A 92 4.39 -1.80 6.74
C TYR A 92 4.29 -0.39 7.32
N PRO A 93 5.41 0.31 7.52
CA PRO A 93 5.41 1.60 8.18
C PRO A 93 4.58 2.66 7.46
N ARG A 94 3.63 3.27 8.18
CA ARG A 94 2.86 4.44 7.74
C ARG A 94 3.04 5.59 8.73
N ALA A 95 2.24 6.65 8.61
CA ALA A 95 2.27 7.78 9.55
C ALA A 95 2.22 7.28 11.00
N SER A 96 3.04 7.87 11.86
CA SER A 96 3.29 7.36 13.21
C SER A 96 2.15 7.69 14.17
N HIS A 97 1.38 8.73 13.85
CA HIS A 97 0.20 9.16 14.59
C HIS A 97 -1.00 9.09 13.64
N PRO A 98 -1.75 7.97 13.63
CA PRO A 98 -2.90 7.83 12.76
C PRO A 98 -3.93 8.94 13.00
N THR A 99 -4.37 9.59 11.93
CA THR A 99 -5.42 10.60 11.96
C THR A 99 -6.33 10.46 10.75
N ASP A 100 -7.47 11.17 10.74
CA ASP A 100 -8.36 11.16 9.58
C ASP A 100 -7.78 11.91 8.36
N SER A 101 -6.66 12.62 8.54
CA SER A 101 -5.96 13.37 7.49
C SER A 101 -4.95 12.53 6.69
N GLU A 102 -4.83 11.24 6.94
CA GLU A 102 -3.90 10.39 6.19
C GLU A 102 -4.32 10.22 4.72
N ARG A 103 -3.33 10.07 3.83
CA ARG A 103 -3.51 9.72 2.42
C ARG A 103 -2.68 8.47 2.13
N HIS A 104 -3.34 7.38 1.73
CA HIS A 104 -2.70 6.09 1.48
C HIS A 104 -2.55 5.83 -0.03
N LEU A 105 -1.31 5.80 -0.49
CA LEU A 105 -0.91 5.72 -1.88
C LEU A 105 -1.38 4.42 -2.55
N ASP A 106 -1.12 3.30 -1.90
CA ASP A 106 -1.46 1.96 -2.38
C ASP A 106 -2.97 1.83 -2.66
N LEU A 107 -3.80 2.35 -1.76
CA LEU A 107 -5.25 2.35 -1.94
C LEU A 107 -5.69 3.22 -3.12
N ARG A 108 -5.09 4.41 -3.31
CA ARG A 108 -5.35 5.25 -4.49
C ARG A 108 -5.01 4.51 -5.79
N CYS A 109 -3.89 3.79 -5.82
CA CYS A 109 -3.47 2.99 -6.96
C CYS A 109 -4.43 1.81 -7.23
N TRP A 110 -4.92 1.13 -6.18
CA TRP A 110 -5.96 0.11 -6.33
C TRP A 110 -7.25 0.65 -6.93
N MET A 111 -7.69 1.83 -6.47
CA MET A 111 -8.90 2.46 -6.99
C MET A 111 -8.73 2.90 -8.44
N THR A 112 -7.56 3.42 -8.82
CA THR A 112 -7.22 3.75 -10.21
C THR A 112 -7.37 2.52 -11.13
N LEU A 113 -6.81 1.38 -10.71
CA LEU A 113 -6.90 0.12 -11.44
C LEU A 113 -8.36 -0.36 -11.56
N ALA A 114 -9.10 -0.35 -10.45
CA ALA A 114 -10.49 -0.78 -10.41
C ALA A 114 -11.40 0.07 -11.31
N SER A 115 -11.25 1.41 -11.29
CA SER A 115 -12.01 2.32 -12.16
C SER A 115 -11.82 1.97 -13.64
N GLY A 116 -10.57 1.76 -14.06
CA GLY A 116 -10.25 1.43 -15.45
C GLY A 116 -10.83 0.08 -15.88
N ILE A 117 -10.83 -0.91 -14.99
CA ILE A 117 -11.37 -2.24 -15.30
C ILE A 117 -12.90 -2.22 -15.37
N ILE A 118 -13.59 -1.51 -14.47
CA ILE A 118 -15.05 -1.36 -14.54
C ILE A 118 -15.46 -0.65 -15.83
N GLY A 119 -14.74 0.41 -16.23
CA GLY A 119 -14.98 1.08 -17.50
C GLY A 119 -14.86 0.14 -18.70
N LYS A 120 -13.80 -0.70 -18.73
CA LYS A 120 -13.62 -1.72 -19.77
C LYS A 120 -14.72 -2.79 -19.75
N LEU A 121 -15.19 -3.21 -18.57
CA LEU A 121 -16.29 -4.16 -18.45
C LEU A 121 -17.58 -3.60 -19.05
N TYR A 122 -17.93 -2.34 -18.76
CA TYR A 122 -19.09 -1.70 -19.39
C TYR A 122 -18.91 -1.50 -20.90
N SER A 123 -17.68 -1.28 -21.36
CA SER A 123 -17.37 -1.17 -22.78
C SER A 123 -17.68 -2.45 -23.54
N VAL A 124 -17.43 -3.63 -22.95
CA VAL A 124 -17.81 -4.93 -23.55
C VAL A 124 -19.32 -5.04 -23.80
N LEU A 125 -20.13 -4.34 -23.00
CA LEU A 125 -21.59 -4.32 -23.14
C LEU A 125 -22.12 -3.11 -23.95
N ASN A 126 -21.24 -2.30 -24.54
CA ASN A 126 -21.61 -1.03 -25.19
C ASN A 126 -22.48 -0.12 -24.30
N ASN A 127 -22.19 -0.10 -22.99
CA ASN A 127 -22.99 0.63 -22.02
C ASN A 127 -22.46 2.06 -21.83
N GLU A 128 -23.36 3.04 -21.68
CA GLU A 128 -23.01 4.46 -21.50
C GLU A 128 -22.13 4.75 -20.27
N LYS A 129 -22.24 3.93 -19.21
CA LYS A 129 -21.41 4.03 -18.00
C LYS A 129 -19.91 3.84 -18.27
N THR A 130 -19.54 3.29 -19.43
CA THR A 130 -18.15 3.21 -19.88
C THR A 130 -17.42 4.55 -19.71
N ASN A 131 -18.05 5.64 -20.16
CA ASN A 131 -17.42 6.96 -20.18
C ASN A 131 -17.19 7.50 -18.77
N GLU A 132 -18.14 7.29 -17.84
CA GLU A 132 -18.03 7.71 -16.44
C GLU A 132 -16.82 7.06 -15.75
N TYR A 133 -16.72 5.73 -15.83
CA TYR A 133 -15.67 4.99 -15.14
C TYR A 133 -14.29 5.18 -15.78
N LEU A 134 -14.21 5.29 -17.11
CA LEU A 134 -12.96 5.59 -17.78
C LEU A 134 -12.49 7.03 -17.51
N ALA A 135 -13.40 8.01 -17.44
CA ALA A 135 -13.05 9.38 -17.06
C ALA A 135 -12.52 9.44 -15.63
N HIS A 136 -13.13 8.71 -14.69
CA HIS A 136 -12.62 8.62 -13.32
C HIS A 136 -11.24 7.93 -13.27
N ALA A 137 -11.04 6.85 -14.03
CA ALA A 137 -9.74 6.20 -14.15
C ALA A 137 -8.67 7.15 -14.71
N GLN A 138 -9.01 7.96 -15.72
CA GLN A 138 -8.12 8.96 -16.30
C GLN A 138 -7.73 10.03 -15.28
N LEU A 139 -8.69 10.48 -14.47
CA LEU A 139 -8.44 11.46 -13.42
C LEU A 139 -7.52 10.90 -12.33
N LEU A 140 -7.74 9.66 -11.86
CA LEU A 140 -6.87 9.03 -10.88
C LEU A 140 -5.50 8.66 -11.45
N SER A 141 -5.39 8.39 -12.75
CA SER A 141 -4.10 8.11 -13.42
C SER A 141 -3.36 9.35 -13.91
N ASN A 142 -3.94 10.55 -13.79
CA ASN A 142 -3.25 11.80 -14.06
C ASN A 142 -1.99 11.91 -13.16
N ASN A 143 -0.81 11.96 -13.79
CA ASN A 143 0.47 11.91 -13.07
C ASN A 143 0.72 13.22 -12.31
N ASP A 144 0.30 14.38 -12.81
CA ASP A 144 0.45 15.66 -12.09
C ASP A 144 -0.36 15.66 -10.79
N LEU A 145 -1.59 15.14 -10.83
CA LEU A 145 -2.44 14.99 -9.64
C LEU A 145 -1.89 13.92 -8.69
N LEU A 146 -1.39 12.81 -9.20
CA LEU A 146 -0.71 11.80 -8.38
C LEU A 146 0.50 12.41 -7.67
N ASP A 147 1.30 13.20 -8.39
CA ASP A 147 2.49 13.86 -7.88
C ASP A 147 2.13 14.88 -6.80
N GLN A 148 1.15 15.75 -7.06
CA GLN A 148 0.65 16.71 -6.09
C GLN A 148 0.21 16.06 -4.76
N LEU A 149 -0.37 14.87 -4.82
CA LEU A 149 -0.96 14.20 -3.66
C LEU A 149 0.02 13.27 -2.94
N HIS A 150 1.00 12.69 -3.65
CA HIS A 150 1.79 11.58 -3.14
C HIS A 150 3.28 11.62 -3.47
N TRP A 151 3.76 12.53 -4.33
CA TRP A 151 5.19 12.67 -4.57
C TRP A 151 5.82 13.59 -3.53
N SER A 152 6.89 13.11 -2.90
CA SER A 152 7.75 13.93 -2.04
C SER A 152 8.96 14.37 -2.82
N ASP A 153 9.10 15.67 -3.06
CA ASP A 153 10.33 16.23 -3.67
C ASP A 153 11.53 16.11 -2.72
N GLU A 154 11.31 16.19 -1.40
CA GLU A 154 12.36 16.03 -0.39
C GLU A 154 12.98 14.62 -0.39
N TYR A 155 12.15 13.59 -0.60
CA TYR A 155 12.58 12.19 -0.55
C TYR A 155 12.71 11.54 -1.93
N GLU A 156 12.34 12.27 -2.99
CA GLU A 156 12.29 11.80 -4.38
C GLU A 156 11.60 10.45 -4.54
N MET A 157 10.43 10.30 -3.90
CA MET A 157 9.64 9.06 -3.95
C MET A 157 8.14 9.32 -3.79
N TYR A 158 7.34 8.36 -4.24
CA TYR A 158 5.94 8.32 -3.85
C TYR A 158 5.78 7.78 -2.42
N ALA A 159 4.92 8.44 -1.64
CA ALA A 159 4.75 8.18 -0.22
C ALA A 159 3.29 8.31 0.22
N ASP A 160 3.00 7.68 1.35
CA ASP A 160 1.85 8.06 2.16
C ASP A 160 2.08 9.44 2.79
N TYR A 161 1.01 10.09 3.23
CA TYR A 161 1.06 11.38 3.92
C TYR A 161 0.24 11.31 5.20
N GLY A 162 0.73 11.93 6.28
CA GLY A 162 0.00 12.00 7.55
C GLY A 162 0.81 12.66 8.66
N LEU A 163 0.29 12.62 9.89
CA LEU A 163 0.97 13.13 11.09
C LEU A 163 2.07 12.14 11.51
N HIS A 164 3.34 12.52 11.35
CA HIS A 164 4.44 11.57 11.39
C HIS A 164 5.70 12.12 12.06
N THR A 165 6.48 11.20 12.64
CA THR A 165 7.86 11.38 13.06
C THR A 165 8.58 10.03 12.96
N ASP A 166 9.87 10.05 12.63
CA ASP A 166 10.76 8.89 12.69
C ASP A 166 11.31 8.66 14.12
N TYR A 167 11.15 9.65 15.02
CA TYR A 167 11.71 9.63 16.37
C TYR A 167 10.80 8.85 17.34
N VAL A 168 10.65 7.56 17.08
CA VAL A 168 9.89 6.61 17.90
C VAL A 168 10.76 5.42 18.29
N GLN A 169 10.58 4.92 19.51
CA GLN A 169 11.28 3.73 19.98
C GLN A 169 10.40 2.89 20.91
N LEU A 170 10.75 1.62 21.05
CA LEU A 170 10.17 0.74 22.07
C LEU A 170 11.06 0.80 23.32
N GLU A 171 10.46 1.12 24.47
CA GLU A 171 11.13 1.23 25.75
C GLU A 171 10.50 0.27 26.77
N ARG A 172 11.35 -0.44 27.53
CA ARG A 172 10.91 -1.31 28.62
C ARG A 172 10.71 -0.49 29.89
N VAL A 173 9.47 -0.40 30.37
CA VAL A 173 9.12 0.39 31.56
C VAL A 173 8.56 -0.49 32.69
N PRO A 174 8.72 -0.10 33.97
CA PRO A 174 8.18 -0.85 35.11
C PRO A 174 6.64 -0.76 35.19
N ILE A 175 5.98 -1.86 35.52
CA ILE A 175 4.54 -1.89 35.83
C ILE A 175 4.32 -1.54 37.31
N PRO A 176 3.44 -0.58 37.66
CA PRO A 176 3.17 -0.24 39.06
C PRO A 176 2.79 -1.49 39.89
N LYS A 177 3.44 -1.65 41.05
CA LYS A 177 3.16 -2.79 41.94
C LYS A 177 1.72 -2.74 42.43
N LYS A 178 0.99 -3.85 42.32
CA LYS A 178 -0.40 -3.96 42.80
C LYS A 178 -0.48 -4.15 44.32
N SER A 179 0.61 -4.60 44.94
CA SER A 179 0.72 -4.82 46.39
C SER A 179 2.16 -4.60 46.86
N PRO A 180 2.38 -4.07 48.08
CA PRO A 180 3.71 -4.01 48.70
C PRO A 180 4.41 -5.38 48.82
N SER A 181 3.66 -6.47 48.87
CA SER A 181 4.17 -7.84 48.98
C SER A 181 4.73 -8.44 47.68
N GLN A 182 4.63 -7.73 46.56
CA GLN A 182 5.15 -8.19 45.27
C GLN A 182 6.69 -8.12 45.26
N GLN A 183 7.34 -9.29 45.38
CA GLN A 183 8.80 -9.44 45.42
C GLN A 183 9.49 -9.02 44.12
N TYR A 184 8.89 -9.31 42.96
CA TYR A 184 9.47 -9.02 41.65
C TYR A 184 8.77 -7.85 40.94
N GLN A 185 9.57 -6.94 40.39
CA GLN A 185 9.10 -5.83 39.57
C GLN A 185 8.80 -6.32 38.16
N GLN A 186 7.52 -6.31 37.76
CA GLN A 186 7.14 -6.62 36.38
C GLN A 186 7.45 -5.43 35.47
N THR A 187 7.71 -5.71 34.19
CA THR A 187 7.96 -4.70 33.15
C THR A 187 7.13 -5.00 31.92
N HIS A 188 6.85 -3.99 31.11
CA HIS A 188 6.30 -4.13 29.77
C HIS A 188 7.02 -3.21 28.79
N ILE A 189 6.91 -3.47 27.49
CA ILE A 189 7.46 -2.60 26.45
C ILE A 189 6.37 -1.66 25.93
N ILE A 190 6.63 -0.36 25.91
CA ILE A 190 5.75 0.66 25.33
C ILE A 190 6.50 1.51 24.31
N ARG A 191 5.76 2.07 23.35
CA ARG A 191 6.25 3.07 22.40
C ARG A 191 6.45 4.40 23.12
N GLN A 192 7.57 5.04 22.83
CA GLN A 192 7.89 6.41 23.22
C GLN A 192 8.22 7.25 21.99
N VAL A 193 7.77 8.51 22.00
CA VAL A 193 8.19 9.52 21.02
C VAL A 193 9.37 10.27 21.63
N THR A 194 10.54 10.20 20.99
CA THR A 194 11.78 10.76 21.55
C THR A 194 12.03 12.21 21.14
N LYS A 195 11.24 12.73 20.19
CA LYS A 195 11.32 14.12 19.72
C LYS A 195 9.94 14.64 19.30
N ASP A 196 9.12 15.04 20.26
CA ASP A 196 7.76 15.54 20.01
C ASP A 196 7.72 16.76 19.07
N SER A 197 8.75 17.60 19.08
CA SER A 197 8.87 18.76 18.19
C SER A 197 8.99 18.42 16.70
N ASP A 198 9.31 17.16 16.36
CA ASP A 198 9.37 16.69 14.98
C ASP A 198 8.01 16.18 14.46
N VAL A 199 7.02 16.02 15.33
CA VAL A 199 5.69 15.52 14.95
C VAL A 199 4.95 16.59 14.15
N ASN A 200 4.82 16.36 12.84
CA ASN A 200 4.11 17.26 11.93
C ASN A 200 3.50 16.47 10.76
N PHE A 201 2.64 17.15 9.99
CA PHE A 201 2.08 16.58 8.76
C PHE A 201 3.13 16.60 7.65
N LYS A 202 3.56 15.41 7.20
CA LYS A 202 4.58 15.25 6.17
C LYS A 202 4.38 13.95 5.39
N TYR A 203 5.12 13.81 4.30
CA TYR A 203 5.26 12.53 3.61
C TYR A 203 6.04 11.55 4.48
N VAL A 204 5.63 10.29 4.46
CA VAL A 204 6.20 9.23 5.30
C VAL A 204 7.43 8.63 4.61
N LYS A 205 8.61 8.75 5.23
CA LYS A 205 9.91 8.42 4.64
C LYS A 205 10.26 6.92 4.71
N HIS A 206 9.37 6.07 4.23
CA HIS A 206 9.57 4.62 4.21
C HIS A 206 9.46 4.05 2.79
N PHE A 207 10.57 4.09 2.05
CA PHE A 207 10.65 3.51 0.71
C PHE A 207 10.54 1.98 0.76
N GLY A 208 9.63 1.43 -0.04
CA GLY A 208 9.31 0.00 -0.03
C GLY A 208 8.18 -0.31 -1.00
N TYR A 209 7.50 -1.44 -0.81
CA TYR A 209 6.43 -1.86 -1.71
C TYR A 209 5.32 -0.82 -1.90
N VAL A 210 4.93 -0.07 -0.84
CA VAL A 210 3.91 0.98 -0.97
C VAL A 210 4.36 2.05 -1.98
N SER A 211 5.63 2.49 -1.93
CA SER A 211 6.20 3.46 -2.87
C SER A 211 6.21 2.96 -4.32
N LEU A 212 6.18 1.64 -4.55
CA LEU A 212 6.18 1.03 -5.88
C LEU A 212 4.78 0.87 -6.47
N PHE A 213 3.70 1.18 -5.75
CA PHE A 213 2.34 0.97 -6.26
C PHE A 213 2.05 1.68 -7.59
N PRO A 214 2.47 2.95 -7.82
CA PRO A 214 2.32 3.59 -9.12
C PRO A 214 2.94 2.81 -10.29
N LEU A 215 4.11 2.20 -10.06
CA LEU A 215 4.77 1.31 -11.02
C LEU A 215 3.96 0.01 -11.18
N MET A 216 3.63 -0.65 -10.07
CA MET A 216 2.96 -1.95 -10.05
C MET A 216 1.56 -1.92 -10.67
N THR A 217 0.83 -0.82 -10.53
CA THR A 217 -0.47 -0.60 -11.18
C THR A 217 -0.36 0.07 -12.55
N ARG A 218 0.87 0.30 -13.04
CA ARG A 218 1.18 0.82 -14.39
C ARG A 218 0.56 2.19 -14.67
N VAL A 219 0.52 3.05 -13.65
CA VAL A 219 -0.05 4.41 -13.72
C VAL A 219 0.97 5.43 -14.22
N LEU A 220 2.27 5.15 -14.07
CA LEU A 220 3.32 6.08 -14.45
C LEU A 220 3.40 6.26 -15.97
N ASN A 221 3.54 7.51 -16.41
CA ASN A 221 3.85 7.83 -17.80
C ASN A 221 5.25 7.26 -18.17
N PRO A 222 5.40 6.51 -19.29
CA PRO A 222 6.69 5.98 -19.74
C PRO A 222 7.81 7.01 -19.96
N HIS A 223 7.46 8.28 -20.13
CA HIS A 223 8.41 9.39 -20.32
C HIS A 223 8.70 10.17 -19.03
N SER A 224 8.07 9.83 -17.91
CA SER A 224 8.24 10.53 -16.64
C SER A 224 9.63 10.26 -16.04
N ASN A 225 10.33 11.30 -15.61
CA ASN A 225 11.57 11.17 -14.84
C ASN A 225 11.39 10.41 -13.52
N LYS A 226 10.16 10.40 -12.95
CA LYS A 226 9.84 9.63 -11.74
C LYS A 226 9.85 8.12 -12.01
N LEU A 227 9.52 7.69 -13.23
CA LEU A 227 9.71 6.29 -13.63
C LEU A 227 11.20 5.94 -13.62
N ASP A 228 12.06 6.80 -14.17
CA ASP A 228 13.51 6.59 -14.14
C ASP A 228 14.05 6.46 -12.72
N LYS A 229 13.64 7.38 -11.84
CA LYS A 229 14.02 7.37 -10.42
C LYS A 229 13.66 6.04 -9.76
N ILE A 230 12.43 5.56 -9.94
CA ILE A 230 11.96 4.29 -9.38
C ILE A 230 12.77 3.10 -9.95
N LEU A 231 13.04 3.08 -11.26
CA LEU A 231 13.84 2.02 -11.88
C LEU A 231 15.29 1.99 -11.35
N ASN A 232 15.89 3.16 -11.12
CA ASN A 232 17.22 3.27 -10.50
C ASN A 232 17.21 2.79 -9.04
N ASP A 233 16.20 3.20 -8.26
CA ASP A 233 16.05 2.79 -6.87
C ASP A 233 15.78 1.30 -6.71
N LEU A 234 15.05 0.69 -7.64
CA LEU A 234 14.80 -0.76 -7.67
C LEU A 234 16.11 -1.54 -7.71
N LYS A 235 17.09 -1.15 -8.55
CA LYS A 235 18.39 -1.82 -8.65
C LYS A 235 19.33 -1.51 -7.48
N ASN A 236 18.98 -0.53 -6.64
CA ASN A 236 19.86 -0.14 -5.54
C ASN A 236 19.82 -1.19 -4.42
N SER A 237 20.95 -1.87 -4.22
CA SER A 237 21.10 -2.88 -3.16
C SER A 237 20.96 -2.29 -1.75
N THR A 238 21.29 -1.01 -1.54
CA THR A 238 21.10 -0.34 -0.24
C THR A 238 19.63 -0.02 0.03
N LEU A 239 18.76 -0.16 -0.97
CA LEU A 239 17.31 -0.03 -0.85
C LEU A 239 16.66 -1.41 -0.86
N LEU A 240 16.05 -1.82 -1.98
CA LEU A 240 15.19 -3.00 -2.07
C LEU A 240 15.89 -4.21 -2.72
N TRP A 241 16.89 -4.00 -3.57
CA TRP A 241 17.48 -5.08 -4.37
C TRP A 241 18.22 -6.13 -3.53
N THR A 242 18.00 -7.39 -3.83
CA THR A 242 18.73 -8.54 -3.27
C THR A 242 19.00 -9.59 -4.35
N PRO A 243 19.91 -10.54 -4.12
CA PRO A 243 20.07 -11.73 -4.98
C PRO A 243 18.85 -12.66 -5.02
N TYR A 244 17.83 -12.44 -4.21
CA TYR A 244 16.67 -13.33 -4.02
C TYR A 244 15.32 -12.67 -4.35
N GLY A 245 15.34 -11.44 -4.89
CA GLY A 245 14.15 -10.62 -5.13
C GLY A 245 14.19 -9.27 -4.41
N LEU A 246 13.08 -8.54 -4.44
CA LEU A 246 12.93 -7.23 -3.81
C LEU A 246 12.42 -7.38 -2.37
N ARG A 247 13.05 -6.66 -1.43
CA ARG A 247 12.58 -6.55 -0.04
C ARG A 247 11.31 -5.71 0.06
N SER A 248 10.48 -5.99 1.05
CA SER A 248 9.28 -5.20 1.36
C SER A 248 9.57 -3.76 1.76
N LEU A 249 10.69 -3.53 2.45
CA LEU A 249 11.08 -2.22 2.96
C LEU A 249 12.59 -2.03 2.74
N ALA A 250 12.99 -0.79 2.42
CA ALA A 250 14.38 -0.45 2.15
C ALA A 250 15.26 -0.62 3.39
N ARG A 251 16.51 -1.07 3.19
CA ARG A 251 17.49 -1.20 4.28
C ARG A 251 17.83 0.14 4.95
N SER A 252 17.64 1.25 4.24
CA SER A 252 17.81 2.61 4.75
C SER A 252 16.67 3.09 5.66
N SER A 253 15.56 2.35 5.75
CA SER A 253 14.44 2.72 6.62
C SER A 253 14.81 2.51 8.09
N SER A 254 14.43 3.48 8.94
CA SER A 254 14.54 3.39 10.41
C SER A 254 13.78 2.18 11.00
N LEU A 255 12.80 1.66 10.27
CA LEU A 255 11.96 0.53 10.66
C LEU A 255 12.30 -0.79 9.95
N TYR A 256 13.40 -0.84 9.19
CA TYR A 256 13.87 -2.09 8.57
C TYR A 256 14.26 -3.12 9.64
N GLY A 257 13.67 -4.32 9.56
CA GLY A 257 13.94 -5.43 10.50
C GLY A 257 13.46 -5.18 11.94
N MET A 258 12.75 -4.08 12.20
CA MET A 258 12.30 -3.73 13.55
C MET A 258 11.00 -4.45 13.89
N ARG A 259 10.98 -5.11 15.06
CA ARG A 259 9.76 -5.66 15.66
C ARG A 259 8.73 -4.55 15.92
N ASN A 260 7.45 -4.87 15.86
CA ASN A 260 6.42 -3.86 16.12
C ASN A 260 6.01 -3.80 17.60
N THR A 261 6.00 -4.92 18.29
CA THR A 261 5.69 -5.03 19.72
C THR A 261 6.73 -5.92 20.40
N GLU A 262 6.57 -6.23 21.70
CA GLU A 262 7.41 -7.23 22.38
C GLU A 262 7.37 -8.60 21.67
N HIS A 263 6.21 -8.95 21.09
CA HIS A 263 5.92 -10.29 20.56
C HIS A 263 5.74 -10.35 19.04
N ASP A 264 5.59 -9.20 18.36
CA ASP A 264 5.39 -9.15 16.91
C ASP A 264 6.72 -8.92 16.17
N PRO A 265 7.36 -9.96 15.59
CA PRO A 265 8.55 -9.80 14.76
C PRO A 265 8.25 -8.99 13.48
N PRO A 266 9.26 -8.45 12.79
CA PRO A 266 9.07 -7.76 11.52
C PRO A 266 8.44 -8.68 10.47
N TYR A 267 7.45 -8.19 9.72
CA TYR A 267 6.76 -8.98 8.70
C TYR A 267 6.89 -8.36 7.29
N TRP A 268 6.34 -7.16 7.08
CA TRP A 268 6.48 -6.34 5.87
C TRP A 268 7.60 -5.29 6.00
N ARG A 269 8.60 -5.60 6.83
CA ARG A 269 9.74 -4.71 7.17
C ARG A 269 11.08 -5.26 6.69
N GLY A 270 11.11 -5.86 5.51
CA GLY A 270 12.35 -6.30 4.85
C GLY A 270 12.27 -7.68 4.20
N ALA A 271 11.32 -8.54 4.58
CA ALA A 271 11.11 -9.84 3.93
C ALA A 271 10.70 -9.68 2.46
N ILE A 272 10.99 -10.70 1.66
CA ILE A 272 10.67 -10.76 0.22
C ILE A 272 9.34 -11.49 0.06
N TRP A 273 8.45 -10.93 -0.75
CA TRP A 273 7.08 -11.43 -0.92
C TRP A 273 6.77 -11.60 -2.40
N ILE A 274 6.40 -12.82 -2.78
CA ILE A 274 6.28 -13.21 -4.20
C ILE A 274 5.16 -12.48 -4.93
N ASN A 275 4.05 -12.19 -4.25
CA ASN A 275 2.93 -11.44 -4.82
C ASN A 275 3.34 -10.02 -5.28
N MET A 276 4.13 -9.31 -4.46
CA MET A 276 4.62 -7.97 -4.79
C MET A 276 5.72 -8.02 -5.86
N ASN A 277 6.64 -8.99 -5.76
CA ASN A 277 7.67 -9.20 -6.77
C ASN A 277 7.07 -9.55 -8.15
N TYR A 278 6.01 -10.36 -8.18
CA TYR A 278 5.26 -10.66 -9.39
C TYR A 278 4.66 -9.40 -10.01
N MET A 279 4.05 -8.52 -9.20
CA MET A 279 3.50 -7.25 -9.70
C MET A 279 4.60 -6.34 -10.27
N VAL A 280 5.77 -6.27 -9.63
CA VAL A 280 6.92 -5.51 -10.17
C VAL A 280 7.43 -6.12 -11.48
N LEU A 281 7.64 -7.43 -11.55
CA LEU A 281 8.02 -8.12 -12.80
C LEU A 281 7.03 -7.87 -13.93
N SER A 282 5.73 -7.93 -13.62
CA SER A 282 4.65 -7.66 -14.56
C SER A 282 4.65 -6.22 -15.07
N ALA A 283 4.95 -5.25 -14.20
CA ALA A 283 5.11 -3.85 -14.57
C ALA A 283 6.38 -3.60 -15.39
N LEU A 284 7.53 -4.17 -15.00
CA LEU A 284 8.77 -4.05 -15.76
C LEU A 284 8.63 -4.60 -17.18
N GLN A 285 7.99 -5.77 -17.34
CA GLN A 285 7.68 -6.32 -18.66
C GLN A 285 6.77 -5.41 -19.48
N HIS A 286 5.83 -4.71 -18.84
CA HIS A 286 4.98 -3.74 -19.50
C HIS A 286 5.78 -2.53 -19.99
N TYR A 287 6.55 -1.88 -19.12
CA TYR A 287 7.35 -0.71 -19.47
C TYR A 287 8.47 -1.03 -20.47
N ALA A 288 9.01 -2.24 -20.46
CA ALA A 288 9.96 -2.72 -21.47
C ALA A 288 9.38 -2.75 -22.89
N LYS A 289 8.06 -2.85 -23.04
CA LYS A 289 7.37 -2.91 -24.35
C LYS A 289 6.75 -1.57 -24.76
N MET A 290 6.77 -0.57 -23.88
CA MET A 290 6.22 0.75 -24.19
C MET A 290 7.26 1.62 -24.89
N SER A 291 6.79 2.52 -25.76
CA SER A 291 7.65 3.60 -26.27
C SER A 291 7.96 4.57 -25.13
N GLY A 292 9.25 4.78 -24.87
CA GLY A 292 9.75 5.70 -23.85
C GLY A 292 11.26 5.53 -23.64
N PRO A 293 11.93 6.53 -23.05
CA PRO A 293 13.39 6.53 -22.89
C PRO A 293 13.92 5.45 -21.92
N TYR A 294 13.04 4.79 -21.15
CA TYR A 294 13.43 3.83 -20.11
C TYR A 294 13.05 2.38 -20.41
N SER A 295 12.62 2.08 -21.64
CA SER A 295 12.21 0.73 -22.06
C SER A 295 13.33 -0.31 -21.88
N ASP A 296 14.53 -0.02 -22.38
CA ASP A 296 15.71 -0.90 -22.25
C ASP A 296 16.12 -1.10 -20.79
N LYS A 297 16.04 -0.04 -19.97
CA LYS A 297 16.32 -0.10 -18.53
C LYS A 297 15.32 -1.02 -17.82
N ALA A 298 14.02 -0.88 -18.10
CA ALA A 298 13.00 -1.78 -17.56
C ALA A 298 13.21 -3.23 -18.02
N GLN A 299 13.62 -3.45 -19.27
CA GLN A 299 13.90 -4.78 -19.81
C GLN A 299 15.11 -5.45 -19.15
N ASP A 300 16.17 -4.70 -18.87
CA ASP A 300 17.34 -5.17 -18.14
C ASP A 300 16.97 -5.58 -16.71
N ILE A 301 16.27 -4.71 -15.97
CA ILE A 301 15.83 -5.00 -14.59
C ILE A 301 14.92 -6.24 -14.56
N TYR A 302 13.99 -6.36 -15.51
CA TYR A 302 13.13 -7.54 -15.63
C TYR A 302 13.93 -8.83 -15.76
N LYS A 303 14.97 -8.85 -16.62
CA LYS A 303 15.80 -10.04 -16.84
C LYS A 303 16.60 -10.43 -15.60
N GLN A 304 17.05 -9.45 -14.83
CA GLN A 304 17.84 -9.70 -13.63
C GLN A 304 16.98 -10.11 -12.42
N LEU A 305 15.73 -9.64 -12.35
CA LEU A 305 14.83 -9.94 -11.24
C LEU A 305 14.08 -11.27 -11.40
N ARG A 306 13.86 -11.73 -12.64
CA ARG A 306 13.09 -12.95 -12.98
C ARG A 306 13.92 -14.21 -12.81
#